data_AF-A0A2V6BE76-F1
#
_entry.id   AF-A0A2V6BE76-F1
#
_cell.length_a   1.000
_cell.length_b   1.000
_cell.length_c   1.000
_cell.angle_alpha   90.00
_cell.angle_beta   90.00
_cell.angle_gamma   90.00
#
_symmetry.space_group_name_H-M   'P 1'
#
loop_
_entity.id
_entity.type
_entity.pdbx_description
1 polymer ?
#
loop_
_entity_poly.entity_id
_entity_poly.type
_entity_poly.pdbx_seq_one_letter_code
_entity_poly.pdbx_strand_id
1 'polypeptide(L)' 'FHGGNRYEIFFERFAEEIVLNRNRRAEDIQYWTQRYVDRLEHYARLAPYNWFNFYPFWD' A
#
# COMPACT_ATOMS: atom_id res chain seq x y z
N PHE A 1 8.31 13.31 -5.59
CA PHE A 1 9.28 13.89 -6.53
C PHE A 1 9.58 15.32 -6.09
N HIS A 2 10.81 15.59 -5.66
CA HIS A 2 11.21 16.90 -5.12
C HIS A 2 11.86 17.81 -6.17
N GLY A 3 11.75 17.46 -7.46
CA GLY A 3 12.45 18.13 -8.56
C GLY A 3 13.96 17.87 -8.56
N GLY A 4 14.61 18.09 -9.71
CA GLY A 4 16.07 18.03 -9.83
C GLY A 4 16.68 16.64 -9.57
N ASN A 5 16.05 15.57 -10.06
CA ASN A 5 16.49 14.17 -9.89
C ASN A 5 16.66 13.73 -8.42
N ARG A 6 15.88 14.30 -7.50
CA ARG A 6 15.84 13.89 -6.09
C ARG A 6 14.66 12.97 -5.79
N TYR A 7 14.95 11.89 -5.08
CA TYR A 7 13.99 10.85 -4.72
C TYR A 7 14.05 10.59 -3.21
N GLU A 8 12.89 10.38 -2.62
CA GLU A 8 12.75 9.84 -1.27
C GLU A 8 12.11 8.46 -1.39
N ILE A 9 12.69 7.48 -0.68
CA ILE A 9 12.25 6.09 -0.72
C ILE A 9 12.03 5.66 0.73
N PHE A 10 10.84 5.11 0.99
CA PHE A 10 10.45 4.64 2.31
C PHE A 10 10.42 3.12 2.32
N PHE A 11 11.10 2.51 3.30
CA PHE A 11 11.02 1.08 3.58
C PHE A 11 10.36 0.90 4.94
N GLU A 12 9.37 0.02 4.99
CA GLU A 12 8.64 -0.29 6.21
C GLU A 12 8.48 -1.81 6.33
N ARG A 13 8.69 -2.33 7.54
CA ARG A 13 8.44 -3.74 7.82
C ARG A 13 6.93 -3.97 7.90
N PHE A 14 6.38 -4.66 6.91
CA PHE A 14 4.94 -4.91 6.83
C PHE A 14 4.50 -6.11 7.70
N ALA A 15 5.28 -7.20 7.68
CA ALA A 15 5.14 -8.36 8.55
C ALA A 15 6.44 -9.21 8.52
N GLU A 16 6.66 -10.03 9.55
CA GLU A 16 7.66 -11.11 9.46
C GLU A 16 7.15 -12.23 8.55
N GLU A 17 5.89 -12.64 8.74
CA GLU A 17 5.24 -13.70 7.99
C GLU A 17 3.75 -13.41 7.84
N ILE A 18 3.18 -13.76 6.68
CA ILE A 18 1.75 -13.70 6.41
C ILE A 18 1.22 -15.13 6.32
N VAL A 19 0.52 -15.57 7.37
CA VAL A 19 -0.14 -16.86 7.41
C VAL A 19 -1.62 -16.68 7.06
N LEU A 20 -2.09 -17.45 6.09
CA LEU A 20 -3.49 -17.47 5.67
C LEU A 20 -4.13 -18.78 6.12
N ASN A 21 -5.08 -18.71 7.04
CA ASN A 21 -5.83 -19.87 7.48
C ASN A 21 -6.74 -20.34 6.34
N ARG A 22 -6.65 -21.61 5.94
CA ARG A 22 -7.46 -22.17 4.85
C ARG A 22 -8.97 -21.96 5.06
N ASN A 23 -9.45 -22.09 6.29
CA ASN A 23 -10.87 -21.96 6.61
C ASN A 23 -11.37 -20.52 6.63
N ARG A 24 -10.46 -19.54 6.75
CA ARG A 24 -10.78 -18.10 6.83
C ARG A 24 -10.01 -17.28 5.79
N ARG A 25 -9.61 -17.93 4.70
CA ARG A 25 -8.66 -17.37 3.73
C ARG A 25 -9.13 -16.03 3.16
N ALA A 26 -10.42 -15.90 2.88
CA ALA A 26 -10.99 -14.66 2.35
C ALA A 26 -10.89 -13.51 3.37
N GLU A 27 -11.22 -13.78 4.63
CA GLU A 27 -11.13 -12.80 5.72
C GLU A 27 -9.68 -12.38 5.97
N ASP A 28 -8.76 -13.35 5.99
CA ASP A 28 -7.34 -13.07 6.16
C ASP A 28 -6.81 -12.22 5.00
N ILE A 29 -7.16 -12.56 3.75
CA ILE A 29 -6.79 -11.75 2.57
C ILE A 29 -7.34 -10.34 2.69
N GLN A 30 -8.59 -10.18 3.10
CA GLN A 30 -9.20 -8.87 3.28
C GLN A 30 -8.46 -8.07 4.36
N TYR A 31 -8.16 -8.69 5.50
CA TYR A 31 -7.41 -8.06 6.58
C TYR A 31 -6.02 -7.59 6.16
N TRP A 32 -5.26 -8.45 5.48
CA TRP A 32 -3.91 -8.11 5.00
C TRP A 32 -3.93 -7.07 3.87
N THR A 33 -4.91 -7.17 2.96
CA THR A 33 -5.11 -6.18 1.90
C THR A 33 -5.45 -4.82 2.50
N GLN A 34 -6.35 -4.75 3.47
CA GLN A 34 -6.73 -3.50 4.11
C GLN A 34 -5.51 -2.84 4.76
N ARG A 35 -4.73 -3.59 5.54
CA ARG A 35 -3.51 -3.03 6.13
C ARG A 35 -2.51 -2.53 5.10
N TYR A 36 -2.36 -3.23 3.98
CA TYR A 36 -1.51 -2.75 2.89
C TYR A 36 -2.03 -1.42 2.32
N VAL A 37 -3.34 -1.33 2.04
CA VAL A 37 -3.97 -0.12 1.53
C VAL A 37 -3.86 1.04 2.53
N ASP A 38 -4.00 0.79 3.83
CA ASP A 38 -3.85 1.85 4.86
C ASP A 38 -2.45 2.46 4.85
N ARG A 39 -1.39 1.64 4.66
CA ARG A 39 -0.01 2.14 4.56
C ARG A 39 0.22 2.87 3.24
N LEU A 40 -0.33 2.33 2.16
CA LEU A 40 -0.27 2.93 0.84
C LEU A 40 -0.95 4.31 0.82
N GLU A 41 -2.13 4.43 1.43
CA GLU A 41 -2.86 5.69 1.60
C GLU A 41 -2.05 6.70 2.39
N HIS A 42 -1.41 6.29 3.49
CA HIS A 42 -0.57 7.17 4.29
C HIS A 42 0.51 7.87 3.45
N TYR A 43 1.28 7.11 2.65
CA TYR A 43 2.32 7.69 1.80
C TYR A 43 1.76 8.46 0.59
N ALA A 44 0.62 8.01 0.04
CA ALA A 44 -0.08 8.76 -1.00
C ALA A 44 -0.50 10.16 -0.50
N ARG A 45 -0.98 10.26 0.75
CA ARG A 45 -1.34 11.54 1.39
C ARG A 45 -0.13 12.44 1.68
N LEU A 46 1.03 11.88 1.99
CA LEU A 46 2.27 12.65 2.17
C LEU A 46 2.77 13.27 0.86
N ALA A 47 2.46 12.64 -0.27
CA ALA A 47 2.92 13.04 -1.59
C ALA A 47 1.81 12.94 -2.64
N PRO A 48 0.71 13.71 -2.52
CA PRO A 48 -0.53 13.49 -3.27
C PRO A 48 -0.38 13.58 -4.79
N TYR A 49 0.54 14.41 -5.28
CA TYR A 49 0.82 14.55 -6.71
C TYR A 49 1.77 13.48 -7.27
N ASN A 50 2.30 12.59 -6.43
CA ASN A 50 3.22 11.52 -6.82
C ASN A 50 2.55 10.14 -6.84
N TRP A 51 1.23 10.11 -6.76
CA TRP A 51 0.41 8.92 -6.94
C TRP A 51 0.10 8.73 -8.43
N PHE A 52 0.99 8.07 -9.17
CA PHE A 52 0.86 7.84 -10.61
C PHE A 52 0.01 6.62 -10.94
N ASN A 53 -1.20 6.59 -10.40
CA ASN A 53 -2.18 5.56 -10.71
C ASN A 53 -3.11 6.06 -11.81
N PHE A 54 -3.04 5.44 -12.99
CA PHE A 54 -3.83 5.81 -14.18
C PHE A 54 -4.93 4.80 -14.52
N TYR A 55 -5.17 3.84 -13.63
CA TYR A 55 -6.20 2.84 -13.85
C TYR A 55 -7.54 3.32 -13.27
N PRO A 56 -8.66 3.06 -13.95
CA PRO A 56 -9.98 3.27 -13.39
C PRO A 56 -10.25 2.15 -12.37
N PHE A 57 -9.93 2.43 -11.11
CA PHE A 57 -10.19 1.49 -10.00
C PHE A 57 -11.52 1.75 -9.29
N TRP A 58 -12.07 2.96 -9.45
CA TRP A 58 -13.28 3.42 -8.78
C TRP A 58 -14.34 3.72 -9.84
N ASP A 59 -15.20 2.73 -10.09
CA ASP A 59 -16.41 2.85 -10.91
C ASP A 59 -17.64 3.06 -10.00
#